data_AF-A0A1Z9MA59-F1
#
_entry.id   AF-A0A1Z9MA59-F1
#
_cell.length_a   1.000
_cell.length_b   1.000
_cell.length_c   1.000
_cell.angle_alpha   90.00
_cell.angle_beta   90.00
_cell.angle_gamma   90.00
#
_symmetry.space_group_name_H-M   'P 1'
#
loop_
_entity.id
_entity.type
_entity.pdbx_description
1 polymer ?
#
loop_
_entity_poly.entity_id
_entity_poly.type
_entity_poly.pdbx_seq_one_letter_code
_entity_poly.pdbx_strand_id
1 'polypeptide(L)'
;MAQSKYMKAVQKAAKGRPKSTQWYREKIREFGTPKAMDLIRDGKQATRPFFGRMNMFIYAPKFGKTLPYYDTFPLVLPLERYSDGFLGINLHYLPIPLRIALLDRLVDFSNNEKFDESTILNLSYSAVKSIRAVKPTIHKYLSGYVRSRFRRVDADEFTIATLLPVQRFKKASANEVWKESRGMI
;
A
#
# COMPACT_ATOMS: atom_id res chain seq x y z
N MET A 1 -20.33 6.00 6.62
CA MET A 1 -18.97 5.42 6.58
C MET A 1 -17.98 6.53 6.25
N ALA A 2 -16.85 6.65 6.96
CA ALA A 2 -15.86 7.69 6.66
C ALA A 2 -15.06 7.27 5.42
N GLN A 3 -15.35 7.92 4.29
CA GLN A 3 -14.70 7.69 3.00
C GLN A 3 -13.62 8.76 2.77
N SER A 4 -12.52 8.45 2.04
CA SER A 4 -11.46 9.46 1.78
C SER A 4 -11.96 10.61 0.94
N LYS A 5 -11.69 11.85 1.34
CA LYS A 5 -11.88 13.05 0.54
C LYS A 5 -10.88 13.12 -0.61
N TYR A 6 -9.59 12.83 -0.38
CA TYR A 6 -8.55 12.95 -1.41
C TYR A 6 -8.68 11.89 -2.52
N MET A 7 -8.67 10.61 -2.16
CA MET A 7 -8.75 9.52 -3.14
C MET A 7 -10.08 9.58 -3.90
N LYS A 8 -11.17 9.94 -3.23
CA LYS A 8 -12.45 10.17 -3.91
C LYS A 8 -12.47 11.38 -4.81
N ALA A 9 -11.76 12.46 -4.48
CA ALA A 9 -11.63 13.58 -5.40
C ALA A 9 -10.96 13.12 -6.71
N VAL A 10 -9.92 12.29 -6.62
CA VAL A 10 -9.24 11.71 -7.80
C VAL A 10 -10.17 10.75 -8.56
N GLN A 11 -10.89 9.86 -7.88
CA GLN A 11 -11.90 8.98 -8.51
C GLN A 11 -13.00 9.78 -9.20
N LYS A 12 -13.52 10.84 -8.55
CA LYS A 12 -14.56 11.72 -9.10
C LYS A 12 -14.06 12.45 -10.34
N ALA A 13 -12.79 12.88 -10.35
CA ALA A 13 -12.18 13.47 -11.53
C ALA A 13 -12.08 12.48 -12.71
N ALA A 14 -11.99 11.18 -12.44
CA ALA A 14 -12.01 10.14 -13.49
C ALA A 14 -13.40 9.93 -14.10
N LYS A 15 -14.46 10.44 -13.44
CA LYS A 15 -15.88 10.35 -13.86
C LYS A 15 -16.33 8.91 -14.14
N GLY A 16 -15.87 7.96 -13.32
CA GLY A 16 -16.24 6.55 -13.44
C GLY A 16 -15.70 5.84 -14.69
N ARG A 17 -14.83 6.48 -15.47
CA ARG A 17 -14.19 5.85 -16.64
C ARG A 17 -12.83 5.27 -16.24
N PRO A 18 -12.46 4.08 -16.74
CA PRO A 18 -11.08 3.62 -16.65
C PRO A 18 -10.14 4.68 -17.24
N LYS A 19 -9.05 4.96 -16.53
CA LYS A 19 -8.02 5.93 -16.94
C LYS A 19 -6.66 5.24 -16.94
N SER A 20 -5.76 5.72 -17.79
CA SER A 20 -4.40 5.24 -17.81
C SER A 20 -3.68 5.57 -16.52
N THR A 21 -2.67 4.77 -16.16
CA THR A 21 -1.76 5.06 -15.06
C THR A 21 -1.15 6.46 -15.16
N GLN A 22 -0.81 6.89 -16.38
CA GLN A 22 -0.29 8.23 -16.62
C GLN A 22 -1.30 9.31 -16.23
N TRP A 23 -2.57 9.18 -16.65
CA TRP A 23 -3.62 10.13 -16.30
C TRP A 23 -3.79 10.25 -14.78
N TYR A 24 -3.78 9.13 -14.05
CA TYR A 24 -3.87 9.17 -12.59
C TYR A 24 -2.67 9.86 -11.95
N ARG A 25 -1.46 9.62 -12.45
CA ARG A 25 -0.24 10.29 -11.96
C ARG A 25 -0.28 11.79 -12.20
N GLU A 26 -0.73 12.23 -13.36
CA GLU A 26 -0.92 13.64 -13.70
C GLU A 26 -1.98 14.28 -12.78
N LYS A 27 -3.11 13.60 -12.56
CA LYS A 27 -4.18 14.10 -11.69
C LYS A 27 -3.74 14.20 -10.22
N ILE A 28 -2.99 13.21 -9.71
CA ILE A 28 -2.39 13.26 -8.37
C ILE A 28 -1.42 14.45 -8.25
N ARG A 29 -0.61 14.70 -9.29
CA ARG A 29 0.31 15.85 -9.33
C ARG A 29 -0.42 17.18 -9.32
N GLU A 30 -1.51 17.30 -10.08
CA GLU A 30 -2.38 18.47 -10.13
C GLU A 30 -3.02 18.77 -8.76
N PHE A 31 -3.49 17.73 -8.06
CA PHE A 31 -4.12 17.89 -6.74
C PHE A 31 -3.11 18.08 -5.60
N GLY A 32 -1.83 17.86 -5.89
CA GLY A 32 -0.76 17.80 -4.90
C GLY A 32 -0.75 16.50 -4.11
N THR A 33 0.41 16.15 -3.57
CA THR A 33 0.56 14.94 -2.74
C THR A 33 0.09 15.21 -1.32
N PRO A 34 -0.89 14.47 -0.79
CA PRO A 34 -1.39 14.67 0.57
C PRO A 34 -0.34 14.23 1.60
N LYS A 35 -0.35 14.85 2.78
CA LYS A 35 0.54 14.44 3.88
C LYS A 35 0.05 13.11 4.46
N ALA A 36 0.99 12.34 5.01
CA ALA A 36 0.69 11.03 5.61
C ALA A 36 -0.42 11.09 6.67
N MET A 37 -0.39 12.07 7.59
CA MET A 37 -1.42 12.20 8.62
C MET A 37 -2.79 12.62 8.08
N ASP A 38 -2.82 13.38 6.99
CA ASP A 38 -4.06 13.76 6.33
C ASP A 38 -4.70 12.51 5.72
N LEU A 39 -3.92 11.69 5.00
CA LEU A 39 -4.37 10.40 4.48
C LEU A 39 -4.88 9.46 5.58
N ILE A 40 -4.18 9.39 6.72
CA ILE A 40 -4.64 8.56 7.84
C ILE A 40 -6.01 9.03 8.33
N ARG A 41 -6.19 10.33 8.57
CA ARG A 41 -7.44 10.93 9.07
C ARG A 41 -8.58 10.84 8.05
N ASP A 42 -8.23 10.80 6.77
CA ASP A 42 -9.15 10.82 5.64
C ASP A 42 -9.76 9.45 5.31
N GLY A 43 -10.29 8.73 6.30
CA GLY A 43 -11.15 7.57 6.04
C GLY A 43 -11.20 6.58 7.19
N LYS A 44 -11.67 5.36 6.90
CA LYS A 44 -11.93 4.37 7.94
C LYS A 44 -10.65 3.91 8.62
N GLN A 45 -10.63 3.99 9.94
CA GLN A 45 -9.50 3.63 10.78
C GLN A 45 -9.81 2.49 11.73
N ALA A 46 -8.81 1.65 12.02
CA ALA A 46 -8.87 0.67 13.10
C ALA A 46 -7.51 0.55 13.82
N THR A 47 -7.53 0.01 15.03
CA THR A 47 -6.32 -0.33 15.79
C THR A 47 -5.67 -1.63 15.31
N ARG A 48 -6.40 -2.44 14.54
CA ARG A 48 -5.94 -3.68 13.92
C ARG A 48 -5.90 -3.52 12.39
N PRO A 49 -4.99 -4.20 11.68
CA PRO A 49 -4.93 -4.14 10.22
C PRO A 49 -6.17 -4.79 9.60
N PHE A 50 -6.60 -4.23 8.47
CA PHE A 50 -7.71 -4.73 7.65
C PHE A 50 -7.18 -5.79 6.68
N PHE A 51 -7.43 -7.07 6.95
CA PHE A 51 -7.06 -8.15 6.04
C PHE A 51 -7.92 -8.13 4.77
N GLY A 52 -7.33 -8.56 3.66
CA GLY A 52 -7.91 -8.49 2.31
C GLY A 52 -8.08 -7.08 1.75
N ARG A 53 -7.54 -6.07 2.42
CA ARG A 53 -7.53 -4.68 2.00
C ARG A 53 -6.13 -4.09 2.20
N MET A 54 -5.83 -3.02 1.50
CA MET A 54 -4.59 -2.28 1.73
C MET A 54 -4.70 -1.41 2.98
N ASN A 55 -3.56 -1.17 3.62
CA ASN A 55 -3.45 -0.46 4.89
C ASN A 55 -2.35 0.59 4.79
N MET A 56 -2.67 1.83 5.11
CA MET A 56 -1.67 2.87 5.37
C MET A 56 -1.57 3.11 6.88
N PHE A 57 -0.36 3.26 7.42
CA PHE A 57 -0.13 3.51 8.84
C PHE A 57 1.24 4.13 9.07
N ILE A 58 1.46 4.75 10.24
CA ILE A 58 2.79 5.21 10.66
C ILE A 58 3.50 4.05 11.37
N TYR A 59 4.73 3.79 10.99
CA TYR A 59 5.55 2.72 11.55
C TYR A 59 6.93 3.23 11.98
N ALA A 60 7.38 2.80 13.15
CA ALA A 60 8.71 3.07 13.66
C ALA A 60 9.35 1.74 14.07
N PRO A 61 10.13 1.07 13.20
CA PRO A 61 10.58 -0.30 13.42
C PRO A 61 11.47 -0.46 14.65
N LYS A 62 11.38 -1.62 15.32
CA LYS A 62 12.23 -2.03 16.45
C LYS A 62 13.71 -1.80 16.22
N PHE A 63 14.18 -2.23 15.07
CA PHE A 63 15.59 -2.20 14.69
C PHE A 63 15.91 -1.03 13.76
N GLY A 64 15.16 0.08 13.82
CA GLY A 64 15.37 1.24 12.94
C GLY A 64 16.79 1.82 12.99
N LYS A 65 17.53 1.61 14.08
CA LYS A 65 18.94 2.01 14.20
C LYS A 65 19.90 1.14 13.36
N THR A 66 19.61 -0.15 13.16
CA THR A 66 20.51 -1.09 12.46
C THR A 66 20.02 -1.50 11.08
N LEU A 67 18.71 -1.41 10.80
CA LEU A 67 18.17 -1.69 9.47
C LEU A 67 18.83 -0.79 8.40
N PRO A 68 19.13 -1.30 7.20
CA PRO A 68 19.73 -0.52 6.12
C PRO A 68 18.81 0.61 5.68
N TYR A 69 17.52 0.33 5.52
CA TYR A 69 16.44 1.29 5.29
C TYR A 69 15.11 0.69 5.70
N TYR A 70 14.10 1.55 5.82
CA TYR A 70 12.73 1.15 6.14
C TYR A 70 11.74 2.24 5.75
N ASP A 71 10.52 1.85 5.43
CA ASP A 71 9.41 2.79 5.20
C ASP A 71 8.67 3.10 6.52
N THR A 72 8.55 4.39 6.83
CA THR A 72 7.81 4.88 8.02
C THR A 72 6.34 5.17 7.74
N PHE A 73 5.91 5.14 6.47
CA PHE A 73 4.51 5.27 6.07
C PHE A 73 4.17 4.25 4.97
N PRO A 74 4.15 2.96 5.32
CA PRO A 74 3.97 1.89 4.35
C PRO A 74 2.53 1.80 3.81
N LEU A 75 2.41 1.30 2.57
CA LEU A 75 1.15 0.85 1.96
C LEU A 75 1.18 -0.67 1.89
N VAL A 76 0.47 -1.32 2.82
CA VAL A 76 0.62 -2.76 3.08
C VAL A 76 -0.66 -3.53 2.81
N LEU A 77 -0.55 -4.64 2.11
CA LEU A 77 -1.56 -5.69 2.04
C LEU A 77 -1.18 -6.82 3.01
N PRO A 78 -1.89 -6.98 4.15
CA PRO A 78 -1.58 -8.03 5.14
C PRO A 78 -1.84 -9.43 4.55
N LEU A 79 -0.93 -10.36 4.85
CA LEU A 79 -0.99 -11.76 4.41
C LEU A 79 -1.24 -12.73 5.58
N GLU A 80 -0.50 -12.58 6.68
CA GLU A 80 -0.54 -13.51 7.81
C GLU A 80 -0.57 -12.77 9.13
N ARG A 81 -1.31 -13.30 10.10
CA ARG A 81 -1.36 -12.78 11.47
C ARG A 81 -0.35 -13.53 12.34
N TYR A 82 0.40 -12.79 13.14
CA TYR A 82 1.21 -13.31 14.23
C TYR A 82 0.72 -12.77 15.57
N SER A 83 1.16 -13.36 16.67
CA SER A 83 0.84 -12.89 18.03
C SER A 83 1.40 -11.50 18.31
N ASP A 84 2.55 -11.16 17.73
CA ASP A 84 3.28 -9.91 17.94
C ASP A 84 3.13 -8.91 16.77
N GLY A 85 2.37 -9.24 15.74
CA GLY A 85 2.35 -8.48 14.50
C GLY A 85 1.66 -9.17 13.32
N PHE A 86 2.11 -8.84 12.11
CA PHE A 86 1.61 -9.45 10.88
C PHE A 86 2.67 -9.41 9.77
N LEU A 87 2.57 -10.34 8.83
CA LEU A 87 3.29 -10.30 7.55
C LEU A 87 2.48 -9.49 6.54
N GLY A 88 3.13 -8.70 5.69
CA GLY A 88 2.43 -8.06 4.58
C GLY A 88 3.33 -7.68 3.42
N ILE A 89 2.69 -7.45 2.28
CA ILE A 89 3.29 -6.91 1.05
C ILE A 89 3.26 -5.39 1.15
N ASN A 90 4.43 -4.75 1.26
CA ASN A 90 4.54 -3.30 1.15
C ASN A 90 4.86 -2.89 -0.28
N LEU A 91 3.86 -2.34 -0.99
CA LEU A 91 4.02 -1.96 -2.39
C LEU A 91 5.06 -0.84 -2.59
N HIS A 92 5.36 -0.04 -1.56
CA HIS A 92 6.28 1.09 -1.70
C HIS A 92 7.72 0.69 -2.08
N TYR A 93 8.13 -0.53 -1.77
CA TYR A 93 9.47 -1.07 -2.07
C TYR A 93 9.69 -1.32 -3.57
N LEU A 94 8.63 -1.26 -4.38
CA LEU A 94 8.74 -1.32 -5.83
C LEU A 94 8.63 0.09 -6.45
N PRO A 95 9.29 0.34 -7.59
CA PRO A 95 9.00 1.52 -8.41
C PRO A 95 7.59 1.40 -9.01
N ILE A 96 6.95 2.55 -9.29
CA ILE A 96 5.54 2.63 -9.71
C ILE A 96 5.13 1.59 -10.78
N PRO A 97 5.86 1.39 -11.89
CA PRO A 97 5.47 0.40 -12.90
C PRO A 97 5.36 -1.03 -12.34
N LEU A 98 6.30 -1.42 -11.46
CA LEU A 98 6.30 -2.73 -10.81
C LEU A 98 5.22 -2.83 -9.73
N ARG A 99 4.85 -1.72 -9.08
CA ARG A 99 3.72 -1.70 -8.14
C ARG A 99 2.40 -2.02 -8.84
N ILE A 100 2.17 -1.41 -10.00
CA ILE A 100 0.97 -1.64 -10.80
C ILE A 100 0.94 -3.07 -11.33
N ALA A 101 2.06 -3.54 -11.91
CA ALA A 101 2.15 -4.93 -12.37
C ALA A 101 1.93 -5.95 -11.24
N LEU A 102 2.40 -5.65 -10.01
CA LEU A 102 2.12 -6.49 -8.85
C LEU A 102 0.64 -6.40 -8.45
N LEU A 103 0.05 -5.20 -8.40
CA LEU A 103 -1.37 -5.02 -8.10
C LEU A 103 -2.25 -5.81 -9.07
N ASP A 104 -1.97 -5.74 -10.37
CA ASP A 104 -2.71 -6.46 -11.42
C ASP A 104 -2.71 -7.98 -11.18
N ARG A 105 -1.63 -8.53 -10.61
CA ARG A 105 -1.57 -9.96 -10.21
C ARG A 105 -2.28 -10.25 -8.89
N LEU A 106 -2.29 -9.30 -7.97
CA LEU A 106 -2.93 -9.48 -6.65
C LEU A 106 -4.45 -9.41 -6.74
N VAL A 107 -5.01 -8.67 -7.69
CA VAL A 107 -6.46 -8.57 -7.89
C VAL A 107 -7.09 -9.85 -8.45
N ASP A 108 -6.30 -10.75 -9.03
CA ASP A 108 -6.75 -12.10 -9.43
C ASP A 108 -7.27 -12.92 -8.23
N PHE A 109 -6.90 -12.53 -7.01
CA PHE A 109 -7.33 -13.17 -5.76
C PHE A 109 -8.54 -12.47 -5.11
N SER A 110 -9.23 -11.62 -5.86
CA SER A 110 -10.44 -10.94 -5.39
C SER A 110 -11.57 -11.92 -5.15
N ASN A 111 -12.40 -11.66 -4.13
CA ASN A 111 -13.62 -12.44 -3.89
C ASN A 111 -14.75 -12.17 -4.91
N ASN A 112 -14.62 -11.13 -5.73
CA ASN A 112 -15.54 -10.76 -6.79
C ASN A 112 -14.87 -9.80 -7.80
N GLU A 113 -15.54 -9.54 -8.92
CA GLU A 113 -15.03 -8.70 -10.01
C GLU A 113 -15.53 -7.25 -9.98
N LYS A 114 -16.21 -6.83 -8.90
CA LYS A 114 -16.86 -5.49 -8.83
C LYS A 114 -15.86 -4.35 -8.60
N PHE A 115 -14.73 -4.67 -7.97
CA PHE A 115 -13.67 -3.73 -7.63
C PHE A 115 -14.17 -2.52 -6.83
N ASP A 116 -15.02 -2.78 -5.82
CA ASP A 116 -15.65 -1.78 -4.95
C ASP A 116 -15.37 -2.05 -3.45
N GLU A 117 -16.03 -1.32 -2.54
CA GLU A 117 -15.82 -1.50 -1.09
C GLU A 117 -16.15 -2.92 -0.57
N SER A 118 -16.93 -3.72 -1.33
CA SER A 118 -17.26 -5.12 -1.04
C SER A 118 -16.18 -6.11 -1.49
N THR A 119 -15.28 -5.66 -2.36
CA THR A 119 -14.17 -6.47 -2.87
C THR A 119 -13.06 -6.56 -1.81
N ILE A 120 -12.61 -7.78 -1.55
CA ILE A 120 -11.45 -8.10 -0.70
C ILE A 120 -10.55 -9.10 -1.42
N LEU A 121 -9.25 -9.03 -1.14
CA LEU A 121 -8.26 -9.95 -1.68
C LEU A 121 -8.01 -11.11 -0.70
N ASN A 122 -8.34 -12.33 -1.10
CA ASN A 122 -8.13 -13.52 -0.28
C ASN A 122 -6.74 -14.10 -0.53
N LEU A 123 -5.76 -13.58 0.20
CA LEU A 123 -4.34 -13.87 -0.03
C LEU A 123 -3.69 -14.54 1.18
N SER A 124 -2.81 -15.50 0.90
CA SER A 124 -1.83 -16.05 1.83
C SER A 124 -0.43 -15.89 1.24
N TYR A 125 0.62 -15.99 2.07
CA TYR A 125 1.99 -15.98 1.54
C TYR A 125 2.24 -17.12 0.55
N SER A 126 1.68 -18.31 0.81
CA SER A 126 1.82 -19.47 -0.08
C SER A 126 1.26 -19.25 -1.48
N ALA A 127 0.18 -18.47 -1.60
CA ALA A 127 -0.46 -18.15 -2.88
C ALA A 127 0.36 -17.18 -3.74
N VAL A 128 1.13 -16.28 -3.11
CA VAL A 128 1.81 -15.17 -3.80
C VAL A 128 3.32 -15.30 -3.86
N LYS A 129 3.93 -16.22 -3.09
CA LYS A 129 5.40 -16.37 -3.00
C LYS A 129 6.10 -16.64 -4.35
N SER A 130 5.39 -17.17 -5.34
CA SER A 130 5.92 -17.43 -6.69
C SER A 130 5.96 -16.18 -7.58
N ILE A 131 5.23 -15.12 -7.22
CA ILE A 131 5.26 -13.85 -7.94
C ILE A 131 6.57 -13.13 -7.59
N ARG A 132 7.54 -13.09 -8.52
CA ARG A 132 8.89 -12.53 -8.27
C ARG A 132 8.88 -11.15 -7.62
N ALA A 133 7.96 -10.27 -8.04
CA ALA A 133 7.81 -8.91 -7.50
C ALA A 133 7.40 -8.86 -6.01
N VAL A 134 6.86 -9.93 -5.45
CA VAL A 134 6.51 -10.01 -4.02
C VAL A 134 7.76 -10.05 -3.15
N LYS A 135 8.83 -10.71 -3.60
CA LYS A 135 10.05 -10.96 -2.81
C LYS A 135 10.63 -9.72 -2.09
N PRO A 136 10.86 -8.56 -2.74
CA PRO A 136 11.38 -7.37 -2.05
C PRO A 136 10.35 -6.63 -1.19
N THR A 137 9.06 -7.00 -1.25
CA THR A 137 7.97 -6.29 -0.58
C THR A 137 7.53 -6.93 0.73
N ILE A 138 7.94 -8.17 1.01
CA ILE A 138 7.53 -8.90 2.20
C ILE A 138 8.22 -8.35 3.44
N HIS A 139 7.43 -7.85 4.38
CA HIS A 139 7.91 -7.32 5.65
C HIS A 139 7.03 -7.80 6.82
N LYS A 140 7.68 -8.08 7.95
CA LYS A 140 6.98 -8.30 9.23
C LYS A 140 6.83 -6.97 9.97
N TYR A 141 5.59 -6.65 10.34
CA TYR A 141 5.24 -5.45 11.10
C TYR A 141 4.85 -5.83 12.51
N LEU A 142 5.62 -5.36 13.49
CA LEU A 142 5.36 -5.61 14.90
C LEU A 142 4.32 -4.62 15.42
N SER A 143 3.25 -5.12 16.05
CA SER A 143 2.13 -4.28 16.51
C SER A 143 2.57 -3.21 17.52
N GLY A 144 3.52 -3.53 18.41
CA GLY A 144 4.11 -2.57 19.37
C GLY A 144 4.94 -1.45 18.73
N TYR A 145 5.18 -1.51 17.42
CA TYR A 145 5.97 -0.54 16.65
C TYR A 145 5.15 0.27 15.64
N VAL A 146 3.84 0.00 15.58
CA VAL A 146 2.86 0.84 14.88
C VAL A 146 2.58 2.10 15.73
N ARG A 147 2.52 3.26 15.07
CA ARG A 147 2.43 4.59 15.72
C ARG A 147 1.17 5.36 15.35
N SER A 148 0.28 4.76 14.57
CA SER A 148 -1.03 5.31 14.24
C SER A 148 -2.07 4.20 14.19
N ARG A 149 -3.34 4.57 14.06
CA ARG A 149 -4.35 3.63 13.55
C ARG A 149 -4.04 3.28 12.10
N PHE A 150 -4.50 2.11 11.66
CA PHE A 150 -4.45 1.71 10.26
C PHE A 150 -5.58 2.41 9.50
N ARG A 151 -5.25 3.09 8.40
CA ARG A 151 -6.22 3.57 7.40
C ARG A 151 -6.49 2.44 6.42
N ARG A 152 -7.74 1.96 6.40
CA ARG A 152 -8.26 1.00 5.42
C ARG A 152 -8.30 1.65 4.06
N VAL A 153 -7.66 1.09 3.05
CA VAL A 153 -7.82 1.46 1.63
C VAL A 153 -8.69 0.37 0.99
N ASP A 154 -9.82 0.76 0.41
CA ASP A 154 -10.78 -0.16 -0.23
C ASP A 154 -10.38 -0.44 -1.70
N ALA A 155 -10.96 -1.45 -2.35
CA ALA A 155 -10.49 -1.91 -3.66
C ALA A 155 -10.61 -0.84 -4.76
N ASP A 156 -11.68 -0.05 -4.72
CA ASP A 156 -11.88 1.10 -5.60
C ASP A 156 -10.80 2.19 -5.44
N GLU A 157 -10.09 2.22 -4.31
CA GLU A 157 -8.99 3.13 -4.01
C GLU A 157 -7.59 2.52 -4.35
N PHE A 158 -7.47 1.21 -4.64
CA PHE A 158 -6.17 0.52 -4.76
C PHE A 158 -5.24 1.13 -5.80
N THR A 159 -5.74 1.41 -7.01
CA THR A 159 -4.92 1.99 -8.08
C THR A 159 -4.37 3.35 -7.66
N ILE A 160 -5.21 4.22 -7.09
CA ILE A 160 -4.80 5.56 -6.65
C ILE A 160 -3.80 5.46 -5.51
N ALA A 161 -4.08 4.63 -4.50
CA ALA A 161 -3.18 4.39 -3.37
C ALA A 161 -1.79 3.91 -3.82
N THR A 162 -1.75 3.02 -4.81
CA THR A 162 -0.51 2.44 -5.35
C THR A 162 0.34 3.48 -6.10
N LEU A 163 -0.32 4.45 -6.74
CA LEU A 163 0.31 5.54 -7.50
C LEU A 163 0.73 6.74 -6.65
N LEU A 164 0.19 6.86 -5.43
CA LEU A 164 0.56 7.94 -4.53
C LEU A 164 2.07 7.88 -4.18
N PRO A 165 2.84 8.96 -4.38
CA PRO A 165 4.26 9.01 -4.05
C PRO A 165 4.45 9.36 -2.57
N VAL A 166 3.85 8.57 -1.68
CA VAL A 166 3.78 8.86 -0.23
C VAL A 166 4.74 8.02 0.62
N GLN A 167 5.54 7.17 0.00
CA GLN A 167 6.58 6.41 0.70
C GLN A 167 7.48 7.34 1.53
N ARG A 168 7.81 6.93 2.76
CA ARG A 168 8.68 7.69 3.67
C ARG A 168 9.84 6.83 4.12
N PHE A 169 10.68 6.49 3.15
CA PHE A 169 11.92 5.76 3.41
C PHE A 169 12.87 6.56 4.31
N LYS A 170 13.53 5.85 5.21
CA LYS A 170 14.64 6.34 6.03
C LYS A 170 15.92 5.62 5.64
N LYS A 171 17.04 6.34 5.76
CA LYS A 171 18.42 5.88 5.48
C LYS A 171 18.77 5.57 4.02
N ALA A 172 17.78 5.46 3.15
CA ALA A 172 17.96 5.41 1.70
C ALA A 172 16.87 6.25 1.02
N SER A 173 17.18 6.78 -0.15
CA SER A 173 16.21 7.37 -1.06
C SER A 173 15.32 6.30 -1.67
N ALA A 174 14.14 6.68 -2.17
CA ALA A 174 13.25 5.75 -2.85
C ALA A 174 13.93 5.08 -4.07
N ASN A 175 14.75 5.84 -4.81
CA ASN A 175 15.47 5.32 -5.98
C ASN A 175 16.49 4.23 -5.62
N GLU A 176 17.21 4.40 -4.51
CA GLU A 176 18.15 3.38 -4.00
C GLU A 176 17.40 2.11 -3.58
N VAL A 177 16.33 2.24 -2.80
CA VAL A 177 15.48 1.10 -2.39
C VAL A 177 14.93 0.36 -3.61
N TRP A 178 14.47 1.08 -4.64
CA TRP A 178 13.96 0.47 -5.87
C TRP A 178 15.04 -0.16 -6.73
N LYS A 179 16.26 0.37 -6.73
CA LYS A 179 17.41 -0.25 -7.40
C LYS A 179 17.73 -1.60 -6.76
N GLU A 180 17.82 -1.65 -5.44
CA GLU A 180 18.07 -2.90 -4.71
C GLU A 180 16.93 -3.91 -4.88
N SER A 181 15.68 -3.45 -4.76
CA SER A 181 14.50 -4.30 -4.91
C SER A 181 14.44 -4.96 -6.29
N ARG A 182 14.83 -4.24 -7.35
CA ARG A 182 14.93 -4.83 -8.70
C ARG A 182 16.02 -5.88 -8.82
N GLY A 183 17.11 -5.78 -8.06
CA GLY A 183 18.17 -6.80 -8.03
C GLY A 183 17.73 -8.12 -7.38
N MET A 184 16.63 -8.11 -6.62
CA MET A 184 16.07 -9.33 -6.01
C MET A 184 15.12 -10.09 -6.93
N ILE A 185 14.59 -9.42 -7.95
CA ILE A 185 13.55 -9.93 -8.85
C ILE A 185 14.19 -10.78 -9.91
#